data_AF-A0ABC9WAU2-F1
#
_entry.id   AF-A0ABC9WAU2-F1
#
_cell.length_a   1.000
_cell.length_b   1.000
_cell.length_c   1.000
_cell.angle_alpha   90.00
_cell.angle_beta   90.00
_cell.angle_gamma   90.00
#
_symmetry.space_group_name_H-M   'P 1'
#
loop_
_entity.id
_entity.type
_entity.pdbx_description
1 polymer ?
#
loop_
_entity_poly.entity_id
_entity_poly.type
_entity_poly.pdbx_seq_one_letter_code
_entity_poly.pdbx_strand_id
1 'polypeptide(L)'
;MSKWRPVMSDVPEGSLLGPPPFNLFVGNTNSGIECTLSTFANDTKLCGVGDTLEGRDAIQRDLDRLERWARVNCMKFNKAKYKVLHMGQGNPKHNYRQRMD
;
A
#
# COMPACT_ATOMS: atom_id res chain seq x y z
N MET A 1 9.59 -6.24 -44.03
CA MET A 1 10.01 -6.96 -42.80
C MET A 1 9.02 -6.64 -41.68
N SER A 2 8.63 -7.66 -40.94
CA SER A 2 7.87 -7.64 -39.67
C SER A 2 8.61 -6.83 -38.58
N LYS A 3 8.08 -6.27 -37.47
CA LYS A 3 6.86 -6.41 -36.64
C LYS A 3 6.66 -5.07 -35.89
N TRP A 4 5.42 -4.64 -35.62
CA TRP A 4 5.17 -3.66 -34.54
C TRP A 4 5.00 -4.41 -33.21
N ARG A 5 5.69 -3.92 -32.16
CA ARG A 5 5.70 -4.48 -30.80
C ARG A 5 4.53 -3.93 -29.97
N PRO A 6 4.09 -4.61 -28.89
CA PRO A 6 2.97 -4.15 -28.08
C PRO A 6 3.34 -2.87 -27.34
N VAL A 7 2.48 -1.86 -27.46
CA VAL A 7 2.46 -0.71 -26.54
C VAL A 7 1.91 -1.24 -25.21
N MET A 8 2.74 -1.28 -24.18
CA MET A 8 2.21 -1.30 -22.82
C MET A 8 1.69 0.10 -22.55
N SER A 9 0.39 0.16 -22.28
CA SER A 9 -0.37 1.35 -21.87
C SER A 9 0.37 2.14 -20.78
N ASP A 10 1.15 3.12 -21.18
CA ASP A 10 1.32 4.33 -20.42
C ASP A 10 0.31 5.34 -20.98
N VAL A 11 -0.57 5.79 -20.08
CA VAL A 11 -1.63 6.77 -20.38
C VAL A 11 -0.98 8.02 -21.00
N PRO A 12 -1.51 8.55 -22.12
CA PRO A 12 -1.01 9.79 -22.69
C PRO A 12 -1.16 10.91 -21.66
N GLU A 13 -0.06 11.60 -21.38
CA GLU A 13 -0.04 12.78 -20.53
C GLU A 13 -0.98 13.84 -21.16
N GLY A 14 -2.20 13.95 -20.66
CA GLY A 14 -3.25 14.82 -21.21
C GLY A 14 -4.69 14.27 -21.25
N SER A 15 -5.01 13.12 -20.65
CA SER A 15 -6.41 12.66 -20.59
C SER A 15 -7.20 13.38 -19.47
N LEU A 16 -8.28 14.09 -19.84
CA LEU A 16 -9.23 14.77 -18.93
C LEU A 16 -10.12 13.80 -18.13
N LEU A 17 -9.95 12.50 -18.34
CA LEU A 17 -10.42 11.45 -17.46
C LEU A 17 -9.19 10.87 -16.78
N GLY A 18 -8.79 11.48 -15.68
CA GLY A 18 -7.78 10.89 -14.82
C GLY A 18 -8.19 9.47 -14.41
N PRO A 19 -7.24 8.57 -14.08
CA PRO A 19 -7.58 7.32 -13.42
C PRO A 19 -8.55 7.66 -12.27
N PRO A 20 -9.64 6.87 -12.08
CA PRO A 20 -10.67 7.18 -11.09
C PRO A 20 -9.98 7.63 -9.82
N PRO A 21 -10.29 8.82 -9.28
CA PRO A 21 -9.44 9.46 -8.30
C PRO A 21 -9.11 8.44 -7.24
N PHE A 22 -7.82 8.10 -7.12
CA PHE A 22 -7.31 7.10 -6.18
C PHE A 22 -7.86 7.38 -4.75
N ASN A 23 -8.07 8.69 -4.49
CA ASN A 23 -9.07 9.36 -3.64
C ASN A 23 -10.28 8.51 -3.19
N LEU A 24 -11.14 8.19 -4.15
CA LEU A 24 -12.43 7.51 -3.99
C LEU A 24 -12.26 6.00 -3.78
N PHE A 25 -11.15 5.45 -4.25
CA PHE A 25 -10.86 4.03 -4.18
C PHE A 25 -10.36 3.61 -2.79
N VAL A 26 -9.72 4.54 -2.06
CA VAL A 26 -9.23 4.34 -0.69
C VAL A 26 -10.33 4.47 0.38
N GLY A 27 -11.40 5.22 0.08
CA GLY A 27 -12.52 5.42 1.01
C GLY A 27 -13.22 4.14 1.44
N ASN A 28 -13.18 3.08 0.61
CA ASN A 28 -13.73 1.76 0.95
C ASN A 28 -12.73 0.86 1.71
N THR A 29 -11.41 1.11 1.58
CA THR A 29 -10.34 0.37 2.30
C THR A 29 -10.16 0.75 3.75
N ASN A 30 -10.62 1.93 4.18
CA ASN A 30 -10.57 2.32 5.58
C ASN A 30 -11.57 1.54 6.46
N SER A 31 -12.46 0.74 5.87
CA SER A 31 -13.40 -0.09 6.63
C SER A 31 -12.65 -1.18 7.40
N GLY A 32 -12.37 -0.88 8.66
CA GLY A 32 -11.73 -1.79 9.61
C GLY A 32 -10.22 -1.64 9.76
N ILE A 33 -9.56 -0.66 9.13
CA ILE A 33 -8.16 -0.33 9.44
C ILE A 33 -8.10 0.32 10.83
N GLU A 34 -7.32 -0.27 11.72
CA GLU A 34 -7.15 0.16 13.11
C GLU A 34 -6.03 1.22 13.24
N CYS A 35 -5.07 1.17 12.31
CA CYS A 35 -3.93 2.09 12.22
C CYS A 35 -4.26 3.37 11.42
N THR A 36 -3.42 4.39 11.57
CA THR A 36 -3.51 5.59 10.72
C THR A 36 -2.99 5.26 9.32
N LEU A 37 -3.85 5.36 8.32
CA LEU A 37 -3.52 5.21 6.91
C LEU A 37 -3.44 6.59 6.23
N SER A 38 -2.37 6.84 5.50
CA SER A 38 -2.21 8.05 4.68
C SER A 38 -1.77 7.66 3.27
N THR A 39 -2.46 8.17 2.26
CA THR A 39 -2.16 7.93 0.85
C THR A 39 -1.82 9.24 0.16
N PHE A 40 -0.73 9.28 -0.60
CA PHE A 40 -0.36 10.42 -1.43
C PHE A 40 0.20 9.93 -2.76
N ALA A 41 -0.46 10.28 -3.87
CA ALA A 41 -0.15 9.78 -5.20
C ALA A 41 -0.01 8.24 -5.20
N ASN A 42 1.20 7.73 -5.49
CA ASN A 42 1.49 6.29 -5.54
C ASN A 42 2.02 5.72 -4.21
N ASP A 43 2.16 6.55 -3.18
CA ASP A 43 2.70 6.15 -1.89
C ASP A 43 1.59 5.98 -0.85
N THR A 44 1.61 4.85 -0.15
CA THR A 44 0.72 4.55 0.98
C THR A 44 1.56 4.33 2.22
N LYS A 45 1.21 5.02 3.31
CA LYS A 45 1.86 4.91 4.62
C LYS A 45 0.85 4.41 5.65
N LEU A 46 1.24 3.36 6.37
CA LEU A 46 0.52 2.84 7.53
C LEU A 46 1.33 3.18 8.78
N CYS A 47 0.71 3.81 9.76
CA CYS A 47 1.32 4.19 11.02
C CYS A 47 0.45 3.72 12.18
N GLY A 48 1.04 3.05 13.16
CA GLY A 48 0.35 2.56 14.34
C GLY A 48 1.28 2.53 15.54
N VAL A 49 0.69 2.48 16.72
CA VAL A 49 1.43 2.30 17.97
C VAL A 49 1.75 0.81 18.12
N GLY A 50 3.04 0.46 18.15
CA GLY A 50 3.52 -0.93 18.17
C GLY A 50 4.33 -1.28 19.42
N ASP A 51 4.12 -0.57 20.52
CA ASP A 51 4.77 -0.85 21.82
C ASP A 51 4.17 -2.12 22.47
N THR A 52 2.86 -2.31 22.36
CA THR A 52 2.12 -3.49 22.82
C THR A 52 2.06 -4.61 21.79
N LEU A 53 1.71 -5.82 22.23
CA LEU A 53 1.48 -6.96 21.34
C LEU A 53 0.26 -6.70 20.44
N GLU A 54 -0.81 -6.21 21.04
CA GLU A 54 -2.06 -5.86 20.38
C GLU A 54 -1.84 -4.83 19.28
N GLY A 55 -1.03 -3.80 19.53
CA GLY A 55 -0.69 -2.78 18.54
C GLY A 55 0.09 -3.34 17.34
N ARG A 56 1.04 -4.24 17.58
CA ARG A 56 1.80 -4.92 16.50
C ARG A 56 0.90 -5.84 15.67
N ASP A 57 0.01 -6.57 16.33
CA ASP A 57 -0.94 -7.46 15.67
C ASP A 57 -1.95 -6.66 14.84
N ALA A 58 -2.41 -5.50 15.34
CA ALA A 58 -3.25 -4.57 14.59
C ALA A 58 -2.53 -4.05 13.33
N ILE A 59 -1.26 -3.63 13.45
CA ILE A 59 -0.46 -3.20 12.30
C ILE A 59 -0.31 -4.34 11.28
N GLN A 60 -0.02 -5.57 11.72
CA GLN A 60 0.12 -6.71 10.80
C GLN A 60 -1.22 -7.06 10.12
N ARG A 61 -2.34 -6.99 10.84
CA ARG A 61 -3.69 -7.22 10.26
C ARG A 61 -4.02 -6.18 9.20
N ASP A 62 -3.68 -4.92 9.44
CA ASP A 62 -3.91 -3.84 8.50
C ASP A 62 -3.02 -3.92 7.27
N LEU A 63 -1.76 -4.34 7.44
CA LEU A 63 -0.87 -4.69 6.32
C LEU A 63 -1.45 -5.85 5.49
N ASP A 64 -1.91 -6.93 6.14
CA ASP A 64 -2.52 -8.09 5.47
C ASP A 64 -3.80 -7.68 4.70
N ARG A 65 -4.58 -6.72 5.23
CA ARG A 65 -5.78 -6.16 4.55
C ARG A 65 -5.39 -5.33 3.33
N LEU A 66 -4.40 -4.45 3.46
CA LEU A 66 -3.92 -3.61 2.38
C LEU A 66 -3.34 -4.45 1.23
N GLU A 67 -2.62 -5.52 1.58
CA GLU A 67 -2.11 -6.50 0.63
C GLU A 67 -3.24 -7.18 -0.16
N ARG A 68 -4.28 -7.68 0.52
CA ARG A 68 -5.44 -8.29 -0.14
C ARG A 68 -6.14 -7.31 -1.07
N TRP A 69 -6.31 -6.06 -0.63
CA TRP A 69 -6.93 -5.04 -1.46
C TRP A 69 -6.12 -4.74 -2.72
N ALA A 70 -4.80 -4.57 -2.62
CA ALA A 70 -3.99 -4.34 -3.82
C ALA A 70 -4.07 -5.52 -4.80
N ARG A 71 -4.11 -6.76 -4.30
CA ARG A 71 -4.28 -7.95 -5.14
C ARG A 71 -5.61 -7.94 -5.89
N VAL A 72 -6.72 -7.63 -5.21
CA VAL A 72 -8.06 -7.51 -5.84
C VAL A 72 -8.06 -6.42 -6.91
N ASN A 73 -7.28 -5.36 -6.71
CA ASN A 73 -7.23 -4.20 -7.59
C ASN A 73 -6.08 -4.23 -8.59
N CYS A 74 -5.47 -5.40 -8.77
CA CYS A 74 -4.38 -5.63 -9.73
C CYS A 74 -3.19 -4.66 -9.54
N MET A 75 -3.00 -4.14 -8.33
CA MET A 75 -1.87 -3.29 -7.98
C MET A 75 -0.69 -4.14 -7.51
N LYS A 76 0.49 -3.88 -8.08
CA LYS A 76 1.74 -4.51 -7.66
C LYS A 76 2.41 -3.68 -6.59
N PHE A 77 2.61 -4.27 -5.42
CA PHE A 77 3.51 -3.70 -4.44
C PHE A 77 4.95 -3.83 -4.88
N ASN A 78 5.69 -2.73 -4.79
CA ASN A 78 7.13 -2.74 -4.98
C ASN A 78 7.80 -3.07 -3.65
N LYS A 79 8.17 -4.35 -3.45
CA LYS A 79 8.88 -4.82 -2.24
C LYS A 79 10.12 -3.99 -1.91
N ALA A 80 10.87 -3.53 -2.92
CA ALA A 80 12.08 -2.72 -2.72
C ALA A 80 11.79 -1.30 -2.20
N LYS A 81 10.56 -0.79 -2.43
CA LYS A 81 10.11 0.50 -1.89
C LYS A 81 9.46 0.36 -0.51
N TYR A 82 9.06 -0.84 -0.10
CA TYR A 82 8.50 -1.07 1.22
C TYR A 82 9.57 -0.88 2.30
N LYS A 83 9.35 0.08 3.20
CA LYS A 83 10.27 0.40 4.29
C LYS A 83 9.49 0.52 5.58
N VAL A 84 9.98 -0.16 6.62
CA VAL A 84 9.47 0.01 7.98
C VAL A 84 10.31 1.08 8.67
N LEU A 85 9.64 2.07 9.25
CA LEU A 85 10.28 3.09 10.07
C LEU A 85 9.87 2.87 11.53
N HIS A 86 10.85 2.57 12.39
CA HIS A 86 10.65 2.44 13.83
C HIS A 86 10.97 3.77 14.51
N MET A 87 9.98 4.37 15.16
CA MET A 87 10.16 5.60 15.96
C MET A 87 10.16 5.27 17.45
N GLY A 88 10.89 6.08 18.24
CA GLY A 88 10.98 5.97 19.70
C GLY A 88 12.21 5.21 20.18
N GLN A 89 12.79 5.66 21.30
CA GLN A 89 14.04 5.15 21.84
C GLN A 89 13.93 3.73 22.43
N GLY A 90 12.73 3.32 22.87
CA GLY A 90 12.44 1.98 23.40
C GLY A 90 11.86 1.00 22.39
N ASN A 91 11.95 1.29 21.08
CA ASN A 91 11.29 0.46 20.07
C ASN A 91 12.02 -0.89 19.90
N PRO A 92 11.35 -2.04 20.09
CA PRO A 92 11.97 -3.35 19.96
C PRO A 92 12.25 -3.78 18.52
N LYS A 93 11.97 -2.91 17.53
CA LYS A 93 12.22 -3.14 16.10
C LYS A 93 11.54 -4.42 15.59
N HIS A 94 10.25 -4.56 15.87
CA HIS A 94 9.47 -5.72 15.46
C HIS A 94 9.44 -5.88 13.93
N ASN A 95 9.66 -7.10 13.46
CA ASN A 95 9.64 -7.40 12.03
C ASN A 95 8.23 -7.73 11.56
N TYR A 96 7.72 -6.96 10.61
CA TYR A 96 6.43 -7.23 9.95
C TYR A 96 6.64 -8.13 8.73
N ARG A 97 5.72 -9.08 8.53
CA ARG A 97 5.76 -10.02 7.41
C ARG A 97 5.03 -9.42 6.21
N GLN A 98 5.66 -9.49 5.05
CA GLN A 98 5.02 -9.28 3.76
C GLN A 98 4.69 -10.66 3.19
N ARG A 99 3.43 -10.93 2.82
CA ARG A 99 3.04 -12.22 2.25
C ARG A 99 3.02 -12.23 0.73
N MET A 100 3.50 -11.15 0.11
CA MET A 100 3.60 -11.03 -1.33
C MET A 100 4.62 -12.05 -1.81
N ASP A 101 4.23 -12.96 -2.70
CA ASP A 101 5.12 -13.82 -3.48
C ASP A 101 5.22 -13.27 -4.91
#